data_AF-A0A1U7DI65-F1
#
_entry.id   AF-A0A1U7DI65-F1
#
_cell.length_a   1.000
_cell.length_b   1.000
_cell.length_c   1.000
_cell.angle_alpha   90.00
_cell.angle_beta   90.00
_cell.angle_gamma   90.00
#
_symmetry.space_group_name_H-M   'P 1'
#
loop_
_entity.id
_entity.type
_entity.pdbx_description
1 polymer ?
#
loop_
_entity_poly.entity_id
_entity_poly.type
_entity_poly.pdbx_seq_one_letter_code
_entity_poly.pdbx_strand_id
1 'polypeptide(L)'
;MLHSKDLSVDLCAIYSTEFLEQFAQRFDREPDQIELLRGVIETGKAFVKGKWLKLSGKDRLLKFSGVHFIGAGLGARRLAESLRQLSKSDLASRGLTSSLADYVARSDHLSAAQQAYRAAISQSGPKTQLEALHQLASALEAAVEQLIPLPGEHEEEEEVRARALEFVETINSKPKKLTPKNHALEEAARAFRPLWERYSEIPYIRGRYRHEIGGYDSKPAEALFEIVTRLDSTIASSLAGTAIENIRKQP
;
A
#
# COMPACT_ATOMS: atom_id res chain seq x y z
N MET A 1 -8.29 -7.92 -13.88
CA MET A 1 -8.53 -9.02 -12.93
C MET A 1 -7.22 -9.23 -12.17
N LEU A 2 -7.19 -8.91 -10.87
CA LEU A 2 -6.02 -9.11 -10.00
C LEU A 2 -6.32 -10.38 -9.19
N HIS A 3 -5.56 -11.44 -9.43
CA HIS A 3 -5.88 -12.80 -8.96
C HIS A 3 -4.83 -13.38 -8.04
N SER A 4 -3.61 -12.85 -8.01
CA SER A 4 -2.56 -13.36 -7.12
C SER A 4 -2.50 -12.58 -5.81
N LYS A 5 -1.85 -13.21 -4.81
CA LYS A 5 -1.52 -12.57 -3.53
C LYS A 5 -0.39 -11.53 -3.67
N ASP A 6 0.22 -11.41 -4.85
CA ASP A 6 1.32 -10.49 -5.15
C ASP A 6 0.90 -9.49 -6.24
N LEU A 7 0.51 -8.30 -5.80
CA LEU A 7 0.08 -7.22 -6.68
C LEU A 7 1.18 -6.82 -7.68
N SER A 8 2.46 -6.95 -7.34
CA SER A 8 3.54 -6.56 -8.25
C SER A 8 3.66 -7.52 -9.43
N VAL A 9 3.54 -8.82 -9.17
CA VAL A 9 3.54 -9.86 -10.23
C VAL A 9 2.35 -9.68 -11.16
N ASP A 10 1.16 -9.46 -10.60
CA ASP A 10 -0.06 -9.22 -11.39
C ASP A 10 0.09 -7.99 -12.30
N LEU A 11 0.65 -6.90 -11.77
CA LEU A 11 0.85 -5.68 -12.55
C LEU A 11 1.93 -5.85 -13.63
N CYS A 12 3.02 -6.58 -13.36
CA CYS A 12 4.03 -6.90 -14.38
C CYS A 12 3.44 -7.77 -15.51
N ALA A 13 2.49 -8.65 -15.20
CA ALA A 13 1.79 -9.43 -16.23
C ALA A 13 0.82 -8.57 -17.07
N ILE A 14 0.20 -7.56 -16.46
CA ILE A 14 -0.73 -6.63 -17.14
C ILE A 14 0.03 -5.64 -18.03
N TYR A 15 1.16 -5.13 -17.56
CA TYR A 15 2.01 -4.19 -18.30
C TYR A 15 3.19 -4.93 -18.94
N SER A 16 2.94 -5.52 -20.12
CA SER A 16 3.96 -6.24 -20.88
C SER A 16 5.11 -5.33 -21.33
N THR A 17 6.25 -5.92 -21.68
CA THR A 17 7.38 -5.22 -22.29
C THR A 17 6.94 -4.44 -23.54
N GLU A 18 6.13 -5.05 -24.41
CA GLU A 18 5.58 -4.40 -25.60
C GLU A 18 4.76 -3.15 -25.25
N PHE A 19 3.93 -3.22 -24.21
CA PHE A 19 3.18 -2.05 -23.74
C PHE A 19 4.13 -0.95 -23.28
N LEU A 20 5.16 -1.27 -22.50
CA LEU A 20 6.11 -0.29 -21.98
C LEU A 20 6.92 0.37 -23.11
N GLU A 21 7.35 -0.39 -24.12
CA GLU A 21 8.04 0.13 -25.30
C GLU A 21 7.16 1.12 -26.08
N GLN A 22 5.87 0.80 -26.27
CA GLN A 22 4.92 1.71 -26.92
C GLN A 22 4.63 2.94 -26.03
N PHE A 23 4.49 2.72 -24.73
CA PHE A 23 4.17 3.78 -23.77
C PHE A 23 5.32 4.78 -23.59
N ALA A 24 6.57 4.35 -23.74
CA ALA A 24 7.75 5.22 -23.72
C ALA A 24 7.66 6.36 -24.75
N GLN A 25 6.99 6.12 -25.88
CA GLN A 25 6.80 7.11 -26.96
C GLN A 25 5.89 8.28 -26.56
N ARG A 26 5.22 8.21 -25.38
CA ARG A 26 4.39 9.29 -24.85
C ARG A 26 5.18 10.43 -24.22
N PHE A 27 6.46 10.21 -23.92
CA PHE A 27 7.34 11.16 -23.27
C PHE A 27 8.21 11.90 -24.30
N ASP A 28 8.57 13.14 -24.00
CA ASP A 28 9.44 13.94 -24.88
C ASP A 28 10.91 13.47 -24.81
N ARG A 29 11.29 12.86 -23.69
CA ARG A 29 12.59 12.20 -23.47
C ARG A 29 12.35 10.74 -23.15
N GLU A 30 13.11 9.86 -23.79
CA GLU A 30 12.99 8.43 -23.56
C GLU A 30 13.35 8.09 -22.10
N PRO A 31 12.40 7.56 -21.32
CA PRO A 31 12.67 7.18 -19.94
C PRO A 31 13.57 5.94 -19.88
N ASP A 32 14.43 5.86 -18.86
CA ASP A 32 15.11 4.60 -18.56
C ASP A 32 14.10 3.47 -18.34
N GLN A 33 14.36 2.27 -18.85
CA GLN A 33 13.42 1.16 -18.84
C GLN A 33 13.00 0.76 -17.42
N ILE A 34 13.93 0.80 -16.46
CA ILE A 34 13.63 0.46 -15.05
C ILE A 34 12.78 1.55 -14.43
N GLU A 35 13.07 2.82 -14.71
CA GLU A 35 12.27 3.94 -14.20
C GLU A 35 10.86 3.97 -14.81
N LEU A 36 10.72 3.67 -16.09
CA LEU A 36 9.43 3.57 -16.78
C LEU A 36 8.57 2.47 -16.15
N LEU A 37 9.12 1.26 -16.04
CA LEU A 37 8.45 0.13 -15.39
C LEU A 37 8.04 0.50 -13.96
N ARG A 38 8.97 1.06 -13.17
CA ARG A 38 8.68 1.46 -11.79
C ARG A 38 7.55 2.47 -11.73
N GLY A 39 7.57 3.52 -12.55
CA GLY A 39 6.55 4.56 -12.53
C GLY A 39 5.17 4.05 -12.96
N VAL A 40 5.10 3.19 -13.98
CA VAL A 40 3.86 2.55 -14.42
C VAL A 40 3.30 1.61 -13.35
N ILE A 41 4.15 0.78 -12.75
CA ILE A 41 3.77 -0.15 -11.68
C ILE A 41 3.28 0.60 -10.44
N GLU A 42 4.00 1.63 -9.98
CA GLU A 42 3.57 2.43 -8.83
C GLU A 42 2.27 3.20 -9.10
N THR A 43 2.07 3.69 -10.33
CA THR A 43 0.79 4.28 -10.76
C THR A 43 -0.35 3.26 -10.67
N GLY A 44 -0.13 2.04 -11.18
CA GLY A 44 -1.09 0.95 -11.10
C GLY A 44 -1.41 0.54 -9.66
N LYS A 45 -0.39 0.40 -8.80
CA LYS A 45 -0.57 0.13 -7.36
C LYS A 45 -1.40 1.21 -6.69
N ALA A 46 -1.11 2.48 -6.97
CA ALA A 46 -1.83 3.61 -6.41
C ALA A 46 -3.31 3.59 -6.82
N PHE A 47 -3.60 3.30 -8.09
CA PHE A 47 -4.97 3.15 -8.59
C PHE A 47 -5.72 2.04 -7.83
N VAL A 48 -5.13 0.85 -7.75
CA VAL A 48 -5.73 -0.31 -7.07
C VAL A 48 -5.95 -0.03 -5.59
N LYS A 49 -4.94 0.51 -4.89
CA LYS A 49 -5.03 0.90 -3.48
C LYS A 49 -6.13 1.94 -3.26
N GLY A 50 -6.22 2.96 -4.10
CA GLY A 50 -7.27 3.98 -4.03
C GLY A 50 -8.68 3.41 -4.26
N LYS A 51 -8.82 2.39 -5.14
CA LYS A 51 -10.09 1.67 -5.34
C LYS A 51 -10.49 0.90 -4.09
N TRP A 52 -9.55 0.17 -3.47
CA TRP A 52 -9.77 -0.53 -2.21
C TRP A 52 -10.12 0.41 -1.06
N LEU A 53 -9.37 1.51 -0.88
CA LEU A 53 -9.62 2.51 0.17
C LEU A 53 -11.01 3.14 0.06
N LYS A 54 -11.48 3.40 -1.17
CA LYS A 54 -12.82 3.92 -1.41
C LYS A 54 -13.91 2.89 -1.05
N LEU A 55 -13.68 1.61 -1.31
CA LEU A 55 -14.60 0.54 -0.95
C LEU A 55 -14.64 0.36 0.58
N SER A 56 -13.48 0.25 1.22
CA SER A 56 -13.37 0.09 2.68
C SER A 56 -13.90 1.30 3.45
N GLY A 57 -13.82 2.50 2.87
CA GLY A 57 -14.44 3.71 3.43
C GLY A 57 -15.96 3.64 3.58
N LYS A 58 -16.63 2.64 2.97
CA LYS A 58 -18.06 2.38 3.16
C LYS A 58 -18.34 1.31 4.22
N ASP A 59 -17.34 0.53 4.61
CA ASP A 59 -17.50 -0.59 5.54
C ASP A 59 -17.52 -0.13 7.00
N ARG A 60 -18.21 -0.90 7.84
CA ARG A 60 -18.25 -0.71 9.29
C ARG A 60 -17.35 -1.74 9.94
N LEU A 61 -16.74 -1.37 11.06
CA LEU A 61 -16.07 -2.34 11.90
C LEU A 61 -17.09 -3.36 12.41
N LEU A 62 -16.67 -4.63 12.46
CA LEU A 62 -17.48 -5.69 13.05
C LEU A 62 -17.53 -5.51 14.57
N LYS A 63 -18.57 -6.05 15.20
CA LYS A 63 -18.81 -5.92 16.65
C LYS A 63 -17.58 -6.23 17.50
N PHE A 64 -16.79 -7.24 17.12
CA PHE A 64 -15.61 -7.69 17.88
C PHE A 64 -14.29 -7.22 17.30
N SER A 65 -14.27 -6.35 16.29
CA SER A 65 -13.03 -5.84 15.69
C SER A 65 -12.13 -5.16 16.74
N GLY A 66 -12.69 -4.42 17.70
CA GLY A 66 -11.91 -3.79 18.79
C GLY A 66 -11.16 -4.82 19.64
N VAL A 67 -11.79 -5.95 19.96
CA VAL A 67 -11.16 -7.02 20.76
C VAL A 67 -10.00 -7.64 20.00
N HIS A 68 -10.16 -7.84 18.69
CA HIS A 68 -9.09 -8.35 17.84
C HIS A 68 -7.95 -7.34 17.65
N PHE A 69 -8.23 -6.04 17.61
CA PHE A 69 -7.18 -5.02 17.60
C PHE A 69 -6.35 -5.09 18.88
N ILE A 70 -6.98 -5.08 20.06
CA ILE A 70 -6.28 -5.22 21.35
C ILE A 70 -5.47 -6.52 21.38
N GLY A 71 -6.07 -7.64 20.99
CA GLY A 71 -5.38 -8.93 20.96
C GLY A 71 -4.15 -8.94 20.05
N ALA A 72 -4.23 -8.29 18.88
CA ALA A 72 -3.10 -8.13 17.98
C ALA A 72 -2.00 -7.26 18.59
N GLY A 73 -2.34 -6.15 19.24
CA GLY A 73 -1.37 -5.28 19.91
C GLY A 73 -0.67 -5.97 21.07
N LEU A 74 -1.41 -6.68 21.93
CA LEU A 74 -0.83 -7.47 23.03
C LEU A 74 0.06 -8.62 22.51
N GLY A 75 -0.36 -9.29 21.45
CA GLY A 75 0.47 -10.30 20.78
C GLY A 75 1.77 -9.71 20.25
N ALA A 76 1.70 -8.51 19.65
CA ALA A 76 2.86 -7.78 19.14
C ALA A 76 3.82 -7.37 20.26
N ARG A 77 3.31 -6.82 21.38
CA ARG A 77 4.10 -6.49 22.59
C ARG A 77 4.87 -7.70 23.11
N ARG A 78 4.18 -8.84 23.29
CA ARG A 78 4.78 -10.10 23.79
C ARG A 78 5.84 -10.64 22.84
N LEU A 79 5.60 -10.56 21.53
CA LEU A 79 6.56 -10.98 20.51
C LEU A 79 7.80 -10.08 20.53
N ALA A 80 7.61 -8.76 20.55
CA ALA A 80 8.70 -7.79 20.62
C ALA A 80 9.58 -8.04 21.85
N GLU A 81 8.98 -8.23 23.02
CA GLU A 81 9.71 -8.55 24.24
C GLU A 81 10.44 -9.88 24.16
N SER A 82 9.79 -10.94 23.65
CA SER A 82 10.41 -12.26 23.52
C SER A 82 11.62 -12.21 22.58
N LEU A 83 11.51 -11.52 21.44
CA LEU A 83 12.61 -11.32 20.50
C LEU A 83 13.77 -10.54 21.14
N ARG A 84 13.47 -9.51 21.95
CA ARG A 84 14.46 -8.74 22.71
C ARG A 84 15.17 -9.57 23.77
N GLN A 85 14.51 -10.54 24.39
CA GLN A 85 15.17 -11.44 25.35
C GLN A 85 16.03 -12.48 24.63
N LEU A 86 15.53 -13.06 23.54
CA LEU A 86 16.28 -14.04 22.73
C LEU A 86 17.54 -13.43 22.10
N SER A 87 17.50 -12.15 21.70
CA SER A 87 18.66 -11.47 21.13
C SER A 87 19.81 -11.25 22.12
N LYS A 88 19.58 -11.42 23.43
CA LYS A 88 20.64 -11.38 24.46
C LYS A 88 21.54 -12.63 24.45
N SER A 89 21.13 -13.71 23.79
CA SER A 89 21.90 -14.95 23.67
C SER A 89 22.21 -15.26 22.21
N ASP A 90 23.49 -15.24 21.85
CA ASP A 90 23.96 -15.53 20.49
C ASP A 90 23.56 -16.95 20.02
N LEU A 91 23.46 -17.92 20.94
CA LEU A 91 23.03 -19.28 20.61
C LEU A 91 21.53 -19.31 20.31
N ALA A 92 20.71 -18.69 21.15
CA ALA A 92 19.26 -18.66 20.98
C ALA A 92 18.86 -17.86 19.72
N SER A 93 19.49 -16.70 19.52
CA SER A 93 19.30 -15.84 18.34
C SER A 93 19.62 -16.57 17.04
N ARG A 94 20.77 -17.25 16.98
CA ARG A 94 21.15 -18.06 15.80
C ARG A 94 20.22 -19.26 15.60
N GLY A 95 19.85 -19.96 16.66
CA GLY A 95 18.94 -21.11 16.59
C GLY A 95 17.57 -20.74 16.00
N LEU A 96 16.97 -19.66 16.49
CA LEU A 96 15.70 -19.16 15.97
C LEU A 96 15.86 -18.67 14.52
N THR A 97 16.90 -17.89 14.23
CA THR A 97 17.09 -17.33 12.89
C THR A 97 17.30 -18.42 11.84
N SER A 98 18.13 -19.43 12.13
CA SER A 98 18.36 -20.55 11.21
C SER A 98 17.08 -21.35 10.97
N SER A 99 16.34 -21.65 12.05
CA SER A 99 15.09 -22.40 11.94
C SER A 99 14.03 -21.63 11.14
N LEU A 100 13.96 -20.31 11.33
CA LEU A 100 13.07 -19.44 10.58
C LEU A 100 13.46 -19.36 9.10
N ALA A 101 14.76 -19.24 8.80
CA ALA A 101 15.27 -19.24 7.43
C ALA A 101 14.87 -20.53 6.69
N ASP A 102 15.10 -21.67 7.32
CA ASP A 102 14.77 -22.98 6.75
C ASP A 102 13.27 -23.14 6.51
N TYR A 103 12.45 -22.75 7.48
CA TYR A 103 10.99 -22.85 7.36
C TYR A 103 10.44 -21.95 6.24
N VAL A 104 10.90 -20.70 6.19
CA VAL A 104 10.49 -19.73 5.18
C VAL A 104 10.94 -20.18 3.79
N ALA A 105 12.17 -20.68 3.63
CA ALA A 105 12.71 -21.14 2.36
C ALA A 105 11.97 -22.35 1.77
N ARG A 106 11.46 -23.26 2.62
CA ARG A 106 10.76 -24.49 2.19
C ARG A 106 9.26 -24.33 1.98
N SER A 107 8.71 -23.16 2.30
CA SER A 107 7.26 -22.95 2.30
C SER A 107 6.78 -22.27 1.01
N ASP A 108 6.21 -23.05 0.09
CA ASP A 108 5.73 -22.56 -1.21
C ASP A 108 4.57 -21.55 -1.10
N HIS A 109 3.81 -21.60 -0.02
CA HIS A 109 2.65 -20.75 0.21
C HIS A 109 2.98 -19.43 0.94
N LEU A 110 4.24 -19.23 1.33
CA LEU A 110 4.71 -18.07 2.10
C LEU A 110 5.55 -17.10 1.26
N SER A 111 5.28 -16.95 -0.03
CA SER A 111 6.06 -16.09 -0.94
C SER A 111 6.23 -14.65 -0.44
N ALA A 112 5.18 -14.04 0.12
CA ALA A 112 5.26 -12.70 0.72
C ALA A 112 6.16 -12.67 1.98
N ALA A 113 6.09 -13.70 2.82
CA ALA A 113 6.94 -13.78 4.01
C ALA A 113 8.41 -14.06 3.63
N GLN A 114 8.66 -14.84 2.56
CA GLN A 114 10.00 -15.03 1.98
C GLN A 114 10.60 -13.71 1.52
N GLN A 115 9.84 -12.91 0.77
CA GLN A 115 10.28 -11.59 0.32
C GLN A 115 10.57 -10.66 1.50
N ALA A 116 9.65 -10.57 2.47
CA ALA A 116 9.81 -9.74 3.66
C ALA A 116 11.02 -10.15 4.50
N TYR A 117 11.23 -11.46 4.69
CA TYR A 117 12.36 -12.01 5.44
C TYR A 117 13.70 -11.72 4.76
N ARG A 118 13.79 -11.91 3.43
CA ARG A 118 14.99 -11.57 2.66
C ARG A 118 15.31 -10.08 2.72
N ALA A 119 14.30 -9.22 2.58
CA ALA A 119 14.47 -7.78 2.69
C ALA A 119 14.99 -7.39 4.10
N ALA A 120 14.39 -7.95 5.16
CA ALA A 120 14.80 -7.73 6.54
C ALA A 120 16.25 -8.16 6.83
N ILE A 121 16.69 -9.33 6.33
CA ILE A 121 18.07 -9.79 6.52
C ILE A 121 19.07 -8.97 5.72
N SER A 122 18.73 -8.57 4.48
CA SER A 122 19.65 -7.81 3.63
C SER A 122 20.11 -6.47 4.25
N GLN A 123 19.31 -5.94 5.18
CA GLN A 123 19.59 -4.70 5.90
C GLN A 123 20.16 -4.94 7.31
N SER A 124 20.27 -6.20 7.75
CA SER A 124 20.66 -6.59 9.11
C SER A 124 22.00 -7.33 9.12
N GLY A 125 22.87 -7.00 10.07
CA GLY A 125 24.09 -7.75 10.33
C GLY A 125 23.81 -9.08 11.04
N PRO A 126 24.80 -10.00 11.13
CA PRO A 126 24.63 -11.31 11.79
C PRO A 126 24.26 -11.20 13.28
N LYS A 127 24.52 -10.06 13.92
CA LYS A 127 24.13 -9.79 15.32
C LYS A 127 22.75 -9.15 15.48
N THR A 128 22.12 -8.70 14.40
CA THR A 128 20.84 -7.98 14.41
C THR A 128 19.76 -8.69 13.60
N GLN A 129 19.90 -9.98 13.34
CA GLN A 129 18.99 -10.72 12.45
C GLN A 129 17.54 -10.77 12.95
N LEU A 130 17.31 -10.70 14.26
CA LEU A 130 15.97 -10.62 14.86
C LEU A 130 15.47 -9.17 15.03
N GLU A 131 16.32 -8.18 14.82
CA GLU A 131 16.01 -6.77 15.10
C GLU A 131 14.88 -6.26 14.20
N ALA A 132 14.89 -6.58 12.91
CA ALA A 132 13.82 -6.19 12.01
C ALA A 132 12.45 -6.76 12.43
N LEU A 133 12.41 -8.00 12.92
CA LEU A 133 11.18 -8.62 13.43
C LEU A 133 10.73 -7.96 14.74
N HIS A 134 11.69 -7.64 15.62
CA HIS A 134 11.42 -6.88 16.84
C HIS A 134 10.83 -5.51 16.51
N GLN A 135 11.44 -4.76 15.58
CA GLN A 135 10.97 -3.45 15.15
C GLN A 135 9.58 -3.51 14.50
N LEU A 136 9.30 -4.52 13.67
CA LEU A 136 7.96 -4.72 13.10
C LEU A 136 6.91 -5.02 14.18
N ALA A 137 7.24 -5.85 15.16
CA ALA A 137 6.34 -6.14 16.28
C ALA A 137 6.09 -4.89 17.14
N SER A 138 7.15 -4.14 17.49
CA SER A 138 7.04 -2.88 18.23
C SER A 138 6.24 -1.82 17.46
N ALA A 139 6.41 -1.73 16.14
CA ALA A 139 5.63 -0.81 15.29
C ALA A 139 4.15 -1.21 15.22
N LEU A 140 3.84 -2.52 15.17
CA LEU A 140 2.46 -3.00 15.21
C LEU A 140 1.80 -2.70 16.56
N GLU A 141 2.51 -2.93 17.67
CA GLU A 141 2.05 -2.54 19.00
C GLU A 141 1.71 -1.05 19.05
N ALA A 142 2.65 -0.18 18.66
CA ALA A 142 2.46 1.25 18.68
C ALA A 142 1.31 1.72 17.76
N ALA A 143 1.16 1.10 16.59
CA ALA A 143 0.05 1.41 15.68
C ALA A 143 -1.31 1.04 16.27
N VAL A 144 -1.40 -0.07 17.00
CA VAL A 144 -2.64 -0.45 17.71
C VAL A 144 -2.89 0.47 18.90
N GLU A 145 -1.88 0.77 19.70
CA GLU A 145 -1.98 1.69 20.86
C GLU A 145 -2.53 3.07 20.45
N GLN A 146 -2.14 3.57 19.28
CA GLN A 146 -2.67 4.82 18.72
C GLN A 146 -4.15 4.74 18.31
N LEU A 147 -4.65 3.54 18.00
CA LEU A 147 -6.06 3.33 17.65
C LEU A 147 -6.93 3.11 18.90
N ILE A 148 -6.46 2.24 19.79
CA ILE A 148 -7.12 1.86 21.03
C ILE A 148 -6.05 1.61 22.10
N PRO A 149 -6.14 2.28 23.27
CA PRO A 149 -5.15 2.09 24.34
C PRO A 149 -5.08 0.62 24.77
N LEU A 150 -3.89 0.04 24.77
CA LEU A 150 -3.70 -1.35 25.17
C LEU A 150 -3.74 -1.47 26.69
N PRO A 151 -4.23 -2.60 27.21
CA PRO A 151 -4.34 -2.75 28.64
C PRO A 151 -2.99 -2.85 29.35
N GLY A 152 -2.99 -2.38 30.60
CA GLY A 152 -1.92 -2.62 31.55
C GLY A 152 -1.92 -4.06 32.08
N GLU A 153 -0.86 -4.46 32.78
CA GLU A 153 -0.70 -5.84 33.30
C GLU A 153 -1.77 -6.26 34.32
N HIS A 154 -2.45 -5.30 34.95
CA HIS A 154 -3.41 -5.52 36.03
C HIS A 154 -4.84 -5.08 35.67
N GLU A 155 -5.09 -4.75 34.41
CA GLU A 155 -6.40 -4.29 33.97
C GLU A 155 -7.38 -5.47 33.85
N GLU A 156 -8.63 -5.27 34.28
CA GLU A 156 -9.65 -6.33 34.28
C GLU A 156 -10.20 -6.60 32.87
N GLU A 157 -10.44 -7.87 32.54
CA GLU A 157 -10.89 -8.29 31.20
C GLU A 157 -12.22 -7.63 30.80
N GLU A 158 -13.09 -7.34 31.76
CA GLU A 158 -14.36 -6.66 31.53
C GLU A 158 -14.15 -5.21 31.06
N GLU A 159 -13.21 -4.48 31.67
CA GLU A 159 -12.87 -3.11 31.28
C GLU A 159 -12.25 -3.07 29.87
N VAL A 160 -11.35 -4.01 29.58
CA VAL A 160 -10.73 -4.15 28.25
C VAL A 160 -11.79 -4.42 27.18
N ARG A 161 -12.76 -5.29 27.49
CA ARG A 161 -13.84 -5.62 26.56
C ARG A 161 -14.79 -4.44 26.36
N ALA A 162 -15.12 -3.71 27.41
CA ALA A 162 -15.95 -2.51 27.31
C ALA A 162 -15.30 -1.46 26.41
N ARG A 163 -14.01 -1.15 26.64
CA ARG A 163 -13.21 -0.23 25.80
C ARG A 163 -13.18 -0.66 24.34
N ALA A 164 -13.00 -1.95 24.09
CA ALA A 164 -12.98 -2.51 22.73
C ALA A 164 -14.32 -2.31 21.99
N LEU A 165 -15.45 -2.49 22.69
CA LEU A 165 -16.77 -2.29 22.11
C LEU A 165 -17.08 -0.81 21.90
N GLU A 166 -16.76 0.04 22.87
CA GLU A 166 -16.91 1.50 22.78
C GLU A 166 -16.12 2.09 21.60
N PHE A 167 -14.89 1.61 21.37
CA PHE A 167 -14.10 1.97 20.20
C PHE A 167 -14.84 1.66 18.89
N VAL A 168 -15.41 0.46 18.76
CA VAL A 168 -16.16 0.06 17.55
C VAL A 168 -17.39 0.95 17.35
N GLU A 169 -18.15 1.22 18.41
CA GLU A 169 -19.32 2.09 18.37
C GLU A 169 -18.95 3.52 17.98
N THR A 170 -17.88 4.05 18.57
CA THR A 170 -17.35 5.39 18.28
C THR A 170 -16.88 5.52 16.83
N ILE A 171 -16.13 4.55 16.31
CA ILE A 171 -15.68 4.59 14.91
C ILE A 171 -16.85 4.45 13.94
N ASN A 172 -17.81 3.57 14.22
CA ASN A 172 -18.95 3.33 13.35
C ASN A 172 -19.98 4.47 13.36
N SER A 173 -20.05 5.25 14.44
CA SER A 173 -20.93 6.42 14.58
C SER A 173 -20.34 7.70 13.99
N LYS A 174 -19.01 7.79 13.84
CA LYS A 174 -18.36 8.95 13.22
C LYS A 174 -18.81 9.12 11.76
N PRO A 175 -19.08 10.36 11.31
CA PRO A 175 -19.36 10.63 9.92
C PRO A 175 -18.14 10.23 9.09
N LYS A 176 -18.35 9.35 8.12
CA LYS A 176 -17.26 8.84 7.29
C LYS A 176 -16.75 9.97 6.39
N LYS A 177 -15.43 10.20 6.39
CA LYS A 177 -14.82 11.13 5.45
C LYS A 177 -15.07 10.59 4.03
N LEU A 178 -15.89 11.32 3.26
CA LEU A 178 -16.20 10.97 1.88
C LEU A 178 -14.92 11.05 1.06
N THR A 179 -14.46 9.89 0.58
CA THR A 179 -13.42 9.86 -0.45
C THR A 179 -13.97 10.43 -1.76
N PRO A 180 -13.18 11.19 -2.53
CA PRO A 180 -13.61 11.75 -3.80
C PRO A 180 -14.19 10.68 -4.75
N LYS A 181 -15.15 11.08 -5.61
CA LYS A 181 -15.78 10.16 -6.57
C LYS A 181 -14.74 9.44 -7.43
N ASN A 182 -13.64 10.12 -7.78
CA ASN A 182 -12.55 9.57 -8.60
C ASN A 182 -11.28 9.31 -7.79
N HIS A 183 -11.38 9.03 -6.48
CA HIS A 183 -10.23 8.88 -5.59
C HIS A 183 -9.12 7.95 -6.14
N ALA A 184 -9.49 6.79 -6.70
CA ALA A 184 -8.52 5.87 -7.32
C ALA A 184 -7.73 6.51 -8.47
N LEU A 185 -8.40 7.30 -9.32
CA LEU A 185 -7.76 8.05 -10.40
C LEU A 185 -6.91 9.21 -9.87
N GLU A 186 -7.33 9.86 -8.79
CA GLU A 186 -6.53 10.91 -8.15
C GLU A 186 -5.25 10.34 -7.52
N GLU A 187 -5.31 9.19 -6.84
CA GLU A 187 -4.11 8.50 -6.34
C GLU A 187 -3.17 8.09 -7.48
N ALA A 188 -3.72 7.52 -8.55
CA ALA A 188 -2.94 7.18 -9.75
C ALA A 188 -2.31 8.43 -10.38
N ALA A 189 -3.06 9.53 -10.49
CA ALA A 189 -2.56 10.78 -11.03
C ALA A 189 -1.43 11.37 -10.17
N ARG A 190 -1.51 11.27 -8.84
CA ARG A 190 -0.42 11.71 -7.94
C ARG A 190 0.83 10.86 -8.12
N ALA A 191 0.67 9.53 -8.22
CA ALA A 191 1.78 8.61 -8.40
C ALA A 191 2.45 8.72 -9.78
N PHE A 192 1.69 9.04 -10.83
CA PHE A 192 2.20 9.21 -12.20
C PHE A 192 2.95 10.52 -12.40
N ARG A 193 2.57 11.58 -11.68
CA ARG A 193 3.11 12.94 -11.85
C ARG A 193 4.65 13.01 -11.90
N PRO A 194 5.41 12.38 -10.97
CA PRO A 194 6.87 12.46 -10.99
C PRO A 194 7.51 11.84 -12.24
N LEU A 195 6.91 10.77 -12.78
CA LEU A 195 7.39 10.16 -14.03
C LEU A 195 7.17 11.13 -15.19
N TRP A 196 5.99 11.72 -15.29
CA TRP A 196 5.67 12.69 -16.33
C TRP A 196 6.54 13.95 -16.28
N GLU A 197 6.62 14.60 -15.13
CA GLU A 197 7.38 15.87 -14.97
C GLU A 197 8.88 15.68 -15.20
N ARG A 198 9.40 14.47 -15.06
CA ARG A 198 10.82 14.17 -15.32
C ARG A 198 11.14 13.99 -16.80
N TYR A 199 10.23 13.40 -17.57
CA TYR A 199 10.49 12.93 -18.94
C TYR A 199 9.69 13.68 -20.01
N SER A 200 8.76 14.55 -19.61
CA SER A 200 7.97 15.38 -20.52
C SER A 200 8.19 16.86 -20.22
N GLU A 201 8.28 17.66 -21.27
CA GLU A 201 8.36 19.12 -21.21
C GLU A 201 6.96 19.74 -21.06
N ILE A 202 5.93 18.97 -21.41
CA ILE A 202 4.55 19.39 -21.32
C ILE A 202 4.09 19.39 -19.86
N PRO A 203 3.56 20.52 -19.34
CA PRO A 203 3.11 20.61 -17.96
C PRO A 203 2.07 19.54 -17.60
N TYR A 204 2.18 18.99 -16.39
CA TYR A 204 1.24 17.98 -15.89
C TYR A 204 -0.11 18.59 -15.51
N ILE A 205 -0.94 18.89 -16.52
CA ILE A 205 -2.20 19.63 -16.38
C ILE A 205 -3.34 18.99 -17.19
N ARG A 206 -4.59 19.29 -16.83
CA ARG A 206 -5.80 18.74 -17.47
C ARG A 206 -5.96 19.05 -18.95
N GLY A 207 -5.29 20.07 -19.48
CA GLY A 207 -5.48 20.54 -20.87
C GLY A 207 -6.71 21.44 -21.03
N ARG A 208 -6.98 21.88 -22.26
CA ARG A 208 -8.15 22.65 -22.67
C ARG A 208 -9.28 21.71 -23.10
N TYR A 209 -10.52 22.15 -22.93
CA TYR A 209 -11.66 21.41 -23.46
C TYR A 209 -11.76 21.62 -24.98
N ARG A 210 -11.92 20.54 -25.73
CA ARG A 210 -12.13 20.53 -27.18
C ARG A 210 -13.46 19.87 -27.52
N HIS A 211 -14.37 20.65 -28.11
CA HIS A 211 -15.70 20.19 -28.48
C HIS A 211 -15.65 19.10 -29.57
N GLU A 212 -14.66 19.11 -30.47
CA GLU A 212 -14.58 18.15 -31.59
C GLU A 212 -14.36 16.71 -31.11
N ILE A 213 -13.67 16.55 -29.98
CA ILE A 213 -13.37 15.24 -29.36
C ILE A 213 -14.20 14.99 -28.10
N GLY A 214 -15.12 15.90 -27.76
CA GLY A 214 -15.98 15.79 -26.57
C GLY A 214 -15.23 15.72 -25.23
N GLY A 215 -14.00 16.23 -25.15
CA GLY A 215 -13.08 15.98 -24.03
C GLY A 215 -11.95 17.00 -23.90
N TYR A 216 -10.98 16.73 -23.01
CA TYR A 216 -9.82 17.59 -22.81
C TYR A 216 -8.62 17.11 -23.61
N ASP A 217 -7.86 18.04 -24.19
CA ASP A 217 -6.66 17.76 -25.02
C ASP A 217 -5.37 17.65 -24.20
N SER A 218 -5.33 16.73 -23.25
CA SER A 218 -4.17 16.56 -22.36
C SER A 218 -3.41 15.27 -22.62
N LYS A 219 -2.22 15.42 -23.18
CA LYS A 219 -1.24 14.32 -23.31
C LYS A 219 -0.95 13.60 -21.97
N PRO A 220 -0.74 14.29 -20.82
CA PRO A 220 -0.58 13.57 -19.55
C PRO A 220 -1.85 12.85 -19.12
N ALA A 221 -3.04 13.37 -19.43
CA ALA A 221 -4.30 12.69 -19.15
C ALA A 221 -4.49 11.44 -20.02
N GLU A 222 -4.13 11.51 -21.30
CA GLU A 222 -4.12 10.37 -22.22
C GLU A 222 -3.15 9.29 -21.75
N ALA A 223 -1.92 9.66 -21.39
CA ALA A 223 -0.92 8.73 -20.88
C ALA A 223 -1.37 8.07 -19.56
N LEU A 224 -1.92 8.85 -18.62
CA LEU A 224 -2.51 8.30 -17.40
C LEU A 224 -3.66 7.34 -17.72
N PHE A 225 -4.53 7.71 -18.66
CA PHE A 225 -5.67 6.90 -19.10
C PHE A 225 -5.22 5.55 -19.65
N GLU A 226 -4.16 5.52 -20.46
CA GLU A 226 -3.60 4.27 -21.01
C GLU A 226 -3.11 3.31 -19.93
N ILE A 227 -2.49 3.81 -18.86
CA ILE A 227 -2.10 2.97 -17.72
C ILE A 227 -3.36 2.40 -17.03
N VAL A 228 -4.30 3.26 -16.62
CA VAL A 228 -5.43 2.82 -15.77
C VAL A 228 -6.45 1.96 -16.52
N THR A 229 -6.62 2.14 -17.84
CA THR A 229 -7.55 1.34 -18.65
C THR A 229 -7.12 -0.11 -18.80
N ARG A 230 -5.81 -0.40 -18.71
CA ARG A 230 -5.31 -1.78 -18.60
C ARG A 230 -5.79 -2.48 -17.33
N LEU A 231 -6.09 -1.71 -16.27
CA LEU A 231 -6.61 -2.21 -15.01
C LEU A 231 -8.15 -2.21 -14.94
N ASP A 232 -8.78 -1.18 -15.53
CA ASP A 232 -10.22 -0.99 -15.53
C ASP A 232 -10.66 -0.29 -16.83
N SER A 233 -11.14 -1.07 -17.80
CA SER A 233 -11.54 -0.60 -19.13
C SER A 233 -12.84 0.22 -19.11
N THR A 234 -13.53 0.33 -17.97
CA THR A 234 -14.80 1.07 -17.85
C THR A 234 -14.60 2.56 -17.55
N ILE A 235 -13.36 2.98 -17.28
CA ILE A 235 -13.03 4.37 -16.99
C ILE A 235 -13.27 5.22 -18.24
N ALA A 236 -13.91 6.37 -18.08
CA ALA A 236 -14.01 7.38 -19.14
C ALA A 236 -12.74 8.23 -19.20
N SER A 237 -12.23 8.49 -20.40
CA SER A 237 -11.00 9.28 -20.65
C SER A 237 -11.02 10.67 -20.00
N SER A 238 -12.19 11.31 -19.99
CA SER A 238 -12.38 12.63 -19.38
C SER A 238 -12.05 12.67 -17.88
N LEU A 239 -12.15 11.54 -17.17
CA LEU A 239 -11.90 11.47 -15.74
C LEU A 239 -10.41 11.56 -15.39
N ALA A 240 -9.52 11.12 -16.27
CA ALA A 240 -8.07 11.23 -16.06
C ALA A 240 -7.64 12.71 -16.00
N GLY A 241 -8.15 13.53 -16.93
CA GLY A 241 -7.91 14.97 -16.91
C GLY A 241 -8.49 15.66 -15.67
N THR A 242 -9.72 15.29 -15.25
CA THR A 242 -10.30 15.79 -14.00
C THR A 242 -9.47 15.42 -12.77
N ALA A 243 -8.94 14.19 -12.71
CA ALA A 243 -8.09 13.75 -11.61
C ALA A 243 -6.81 14.59 -11.52
N ILE A 244 -6.14 14.85 -12.65
CA ILE A 244 -4.96 15.73 -12.70
C ILE A 244 -5.28 17.15 -12.21
N GLU A 245 -6.44 17.71 -12.60
CA GLU A 245 -6.85 19.02 -12.09
C GLU A 245 -7.11 19.01 -10.59
N ASN A 246 -7.79 17.99 -10.08
CA ASN A 246 -8.16 17.89 -8.67
C ASN A 246 -6.92 17.81 -7.77
N ILE A 247 -5.92 17.02 -8.14
CA ILE A 247 -4.70 16.89 -7.33
C ILE A 247 -3.86 18.16 -7.33
N ARG A 248 -3.95 19.00 -8.38
CA ARG A 248 -3.24 20.30 -8.43
C ARG A 248 -3.89 21.36 -7.56
N LYS A 249 -5.20 21.26 -7.34
CA LYS A 249 -5.96 22.16 -6.46
C LYS A 249 -5.79 21.81 -4.98
N GLN A 250 -5.18 20.66 -4.67
CA GLN A 250 -4.88 20.24 -3.31
C GLN A 250 -3.46 20.73 -2.97
N PRO A 251 -3.29 21.44 -1.84
CA PRO A 251 -2.00 21.99 -1.41
C PRO A 251 -0.99 20.90 -1.04
#